data_AF-A0A410DUH2-F1
#
_entry.id   AF-A0A410DUH2-F1
#
_cell.length_a   1.000
_cell.length_b   1.000
_cell.length_c   1.000
_cell.angle_alpha   90.00
_cell.angle_beta   90.00
_cell.angle_gamma   90.00
#
_symmetry.space_group_name_H-M   'P 1'
#
loop_
_entity.id
_entity.type
_entity.pdbx_description
1 polymer ?
#
loop_
_entity_poly.entity_id
_entity_poly.type
_entity_poly.pdbx_seq_one_letter_code
_entity_poly.pdbx_strand_id
1 'polypeptide(L)'
;MPRNFYIDKYEPTPDLIQKQQFEKAAQIILVSVNKITSNESLILKDSVLMIDLLADIFRIMAKSMGKNFKIDDTCIGCGKCERNCLKQNINYKDKKFSDKCILCTRCIHNCPVNAITYKGKKINQYKVINQIVL
;
A
#
# COMPACT_ATOMS: atom_id res chain seq x y z
N MET A 1 10.47 -4.66 -4.34
CA MET A 1 9.72 -4.06 -3.21
C MET A 1 8.60 -3.24 -3.81
N PRO A 2 7.35 -3.43 -3.38
CA PRO A 2 6.24 -2.70 -3.95
C PRO A 2 6.39 -1.20 -3.66
N ARG A 3 5.93 -0.34 -4.58
CA ARG A 3 6.13 1.12 -4.50
C ARG A 3 5.40 1.80 -3.34
N ASN A 4 4.55 1.10 -2.59
CA ASN A 4 3.91 1.59 -1.37
C ASN A 4 4.83 1.59 -0.14
N PHE A 5 6.10 1.19 -0.29
CA PHE A 5 7.06 1.05 0.81
C PHE A 5 7.73 2.37 1.20
N TYR A 6 6.92 3.40 1.43
CA TYR A 6 7.35 4.74 1.85
C TYR A 6 7.86 4.79 3.29
N ILE A 7 7.78 3.67 4.00
CA ILE A 7 8.13 3.56 5.41
C ILE A 7 9.63 3.37 5.65
N ASP A 8 10.40 3.06 4.59
CA ASP A 8 11.82 2.67 4.71
C ASP A 8 12.61 2.79 3.40
N LYS A 9 11.98 2.66 2.22
CA LYS A 9 12.70 2.56 0.93
C LYS A 9 12.45 3.71 -0.04
N TYR A 10 11.25 4.25 -0.07
CA TYR A 10 10.85 5.25 -1.05
C TYR A 10 10.43 6.53 -0.35
N GLU A 11 10.75 7.67 -0.95
CA GLU A 11 10.16 8.94 -0.53
C GLU A 11 8.71 9.04 -1.03
N PRO A 12 7.81 9.69 -0.26
CA PRO A 12 6.51 10.14 -0.74
C PRO A 12 6.61 10.78 -2.12
N THR A 13 5.75 10.37 -3.05
CA THR A 13 5.69 10.99 -4.37
C THR A 13 5.20 12.44 -4.22
N PRO A 14 5.92 13.44 -4.76
CA PRO A 14 5.49 14.84 -4.66
C PRO A 14 4.12 15.07 -5.29
N ASP A 15 3.35 15.99 -4.73
CA ASP A 15 1.95 16.27 -5.12
C ASP A 15 1.79 16.55 -6.62
N LEU A 16 2.69 17.36 -7.20
CA LEU A 16 2.68 17.65 -8.64
C LEU A 16 2.86 16.38 -9.47
N ILE A 17 3.74 15.49 -9.05
CA ILE A 17 4.00 14.22 -9.73
C ILE A 17 2.82 13.27 -9.55
N GLN A 18 2.18 13.23 -8.37
CA GLN A 18 0.97 12.45 -8.16
C GLN A 18 -0.13 12.87 -9.16
N LYS A 19 -0.36 14.18 -9.29
CA LYS A 19 -1.36 14.72 -10.23
C LYS A 19 -1.07 14.31 -11.67
N GLN A 20 0.17 14.48 -12.14
CA GLN A 20 0.60 14.05 -13.48
C GLN A 20 0.44 12.55 -13.69
N GLN A 21 0.70 11.72 -12.68
CA GLN A 21 0.50 10.28 -12.74
C GLN A 21 -0.98 9.90 -12.90
N PHE A 22 -1.88 10.57 -12.17
CA PHE A 22 -3.32 10.35 -12.29
C PHE A 22 -3.85 10.80 -13.66
N GLU A 23 -3.46 11.97 -14.15
CA GLU A 23 -3.85 12.45 -15.49
C GLU A 23 -3.38 11.49 -16.59
N LYS A 24 -2.12 11.05 -16.53
CA LYS A 24 -1.58 10.06 -17.47
C LYS A 24 -2.30 8.72 -17.38
N ALA A 25 -2.59 8.26 -16.16
CA ALA A 25 -3.33 7.00 -15.97
C ALA A 25 -4.74 7.08 -16.56
N ALA A 26 -5.45 8.20 -16.37
CA ALA A 26 -6.77 8.41 -16.95
C ALA A 26 -6.74 8.33 -18.49
N GLN A 27 -5.75 8.96 -19.14
CA GLN A 27 -5.56 8.88 -20.59
C GLN A 27 -5.30 7.45 -21.07
N ILE A 28 -4.41 6.72 -20.38
CA ILE A 28 -4.11 5.32 -20.72
C ILE A 28 -5.36 4.45 -20.59
N ILE A 29 -6.13 4.63 -19.51
CA ILE A 29 -7.38 3.89 -19.29
C ILE A 29 -8.36 4.12 -20.45
N LEU A 30 -8.54 5.37 -20.88
CA LEU A 30 -9.43 5.69 -22.01
C LEU A 30 -8.99 5.00 -23.30
N VAL A 31 -7.69 5.04 -23.61
CA VAL A 31 -7.14 4.34 -24.79
C VAL A 31 -7.35 2.83 -24.69
N SER A 32 -7.04 2.23 -23.53
CA SER A 32 -7.23 0.79 -23.30
C SER A 32 -8.70 0.37 -23.43
N VAL A 33 -9.64 1.15 -22.88
CA VAL A 33 -11.07 0.89 -23.01
C VAL A 33 -11.50 0.95 -24.47
N ASN A 34 -11.09 1.97 -25.23
CA ASN A 34 -11.44 2.10 -26.65
C ASN A 34 -10.95 0.92 -27.51
N LYS A 35 -9.75 0.40 -27.20
CA LYS A 35 -9.21 -0.79 -27.87
C LYS A 35 -10.03 -2.04 -27.58
N ILE A 36 -10.38 -2.25 -26.31
CA ILE A 36 -11.23 -3.36 -25.86
C ILE A 36 -12.60 -3.28 -26.55
N THR A 37 -13.23 -2.10 -26.60
CA THR A 37 -14.54 -1.92 -27.24
C THR A 37 -14.49 -2.10 -28.76
N SER A 38 -13.33 -1.87 -29.39
CA SER A 38 -13.12 -2.07 -30.82
C SER A 38 -12.75 -3.52 -31.19
N ASN A 39 -12.80 -4.46 -30.22
CA ASN A 39 -12.33 -5.84 -30.36
C ASN A 39 -10.86 -5.95 -30.83
N GLU A 40 -10.03 -4.93 -30.56
CA GLU A 40 -8.59 -5.03 -30.80
C GLU A 40 -7.97 -5.95 -29.74
N SER A 41 -7.28 -7.00 -30.17
CA SER A 41 -6.64 -7.94 -29.24
C SER A 41 -5.43 -7.29 -28.56
N LEU A 42 -5.43 -7.32 -27.22
CA LEU A 42 -4.27 -6.92 -26.42
C LEU A 42 -3.37 -8.14 -26.21
N ILE A 43 -2.25 -8.21 -26.93
CA ILE A 43 -1.25 -9.27 -26.72
C ILE A 43 -0.31 -8.86 -25.60
N LEU A 44 -0.47 -9.49 -24.43
CA LEU A 44 0.48 -9.40 -23.33
C LEU A 44 1.58 -10.45 -23.55
N LYS A 45 2.83 -10.00 -23.76
CA LYS A 45 3.97 -10.89 -24.07
C LYS A 45 4.86 -11.19 -22.87
N ASP A 46 4.47 -10.79 -21.67
CA ASP A 46 5.34 -10.87 -20.51
C ASP A 46 5.30 -12.26 -19.87
N SER A 47 6.48 -12.88 -19.72
CA SER A 47 6.63 -14.11 -18.94
C SER A 47 6.40 -13.80 -17.46
N VAL A 48 5.34 -14.39 -16.89
CA VAL A 48 4.89 -14.13 -15.51
C VAL A 48 5.61 -14.99 -14.47
N LEU A 49 6.30 -16.06 -14.87
CA LEU A 49 6.88 -17.04 -13.95
C LEU A 49 7.85 -16.42 -12.92
N MET A 50 8.73 -15.52 -13.37
CA MET A 50 9.67 -14.82 -12.49
C MET A 50 8.93 -13.88 -11.53
N ILE A 51 7.87 -13.23 -12.00
CA ILE A 51 7.04 -12.31 -11.20
C ILE A 51 6.31 -13.08 -10.11
N ASP A 52 5.74 -14.24 -10.45
CA ASP A 52 5.05 -15.12 -9.52
C ASP A 52 6.00 -15.64 -8.43
N LEU A 53 7.19 -16.09 -8.82
CA LEU A 53 8.23 -16.53 -7.87
C LEU A 53 8.62 -15.40 -6.89
N LEU A 54 8.84 -14.19 -7.41
CA LEU A 54 9.16 -13.02 -6.58
C LEU A 54 7.99 -12.66 -5.64
N ALA A 55 6.74 -12.81 -6.09
CA ALA A 55 5.56 -12.56 -5.28
C ALA A 55 5.44 -13.55 -4.11
N ASP A 56 5.69 -14.83 -4.35
CA ASP A 56 5.67 -15.86 -3.31
C ASP A 56 6.76 -15.65 -2.25
N ILE A 57 7.98 -15.35 -2.69
CA ILE A 57 9.09 -14.99 -1.79
C ILE A 57 8.70 -13.77 -0.95
N PHE A 58 8.15 -12.74 -1.59
CA PHE A 58 7.70 -11.54 -0.90
C PHE A 58 6.61 -11.83 0.13
N ARG A 59 5.68 -12.75 -0.15
CA ARG A 59 4.62 -13.15 0.78
C ARG A 59 5.19 -13.71 2.09
N ILE A 60 6.27 -14.46 2.02
CA ILE A 60 6.98 -15.01 3.19
C ILE A 60 7.70 -13.88 3.93
N MET A 61 8.47 -13.05 3.22
CA MET A 61 9.21 -11.93 3.79
C MET A 61 8.29 -10.91 4.48
N ALA A 62 7.12 -10.64 3.90
CA ALA A 62 6.15 -9.66 4.39
C ALA A 62 5.69 -9.95 5.84
N LYS A 63 5.54 -11.23 6.20
CA LYS A 63 5.19 -11.64 7.58
C LYS A 63 6.28 -11.21 8.56
N SER A 64 7.54 -11.56 8.25
CA SER A 64 8.70 -11.22 9.06
C SER A 64 8.86 -9.70 9.20
N MET A 65 8.79 -8.98 8.08
CA MET A 65 8.88 -7.52 8.06
C MET A 65 7.74 -6.87 8.86
N GLY A 66 6.54 -7.46 8.81
CA GLY A 66 5.36 -7.00 9.55
C GLY A 66 5.54 -6.97 11.07
N LYS A 67 6.47 -7.75 11.62
CA LYS A 67 6.81 -7.75 13.06
C LYS A 67 7.46 -6.44 13.53
N ASN A 68 7.94 -5.61 12.59
CA ASN A 68 8.50 -4.30 12.90
C ASN A 68 7.43 -3.22 13.10
N PHE A 69 6.15 -3.50 12.84
CA PHE A 69 5.07 -2.59 13.17
C PHE A 69 4.73 -2.66 14.66
N LYS A 70 4.55 -1.49 15.29
CA LYS A 70 4.09 -1.38 16.69
C LYS A 70 3.08 -0.24 16.82
N ILE A 71 2.15 -0.38 17.77
CA ILE A 71 1.27 0.71 18.20
C ILE A 71 1.88 1.35 19.43
N ASP A 72 2.08 2.66 19.43
CA ASP A 72 2.63 3.43 20.54
C ASP A 72 1.54 3.92 21.51
N ASP A 73 1.92 4.74 22.49
CA ASP A 73 1.02 5.28 23.52
C ASP A 73 0.18 6.48 23.07
N THR A 74 0.45 7.03 21.88
CA THR A 74 -0.41 8.08 21.27
C THR A 74 -1.70 7.51 20.67
N CYS A 75 -1.90 6.19 20.73
CA CYS A 75 -3.10 5.52 20.25
C CYS A 75 -4.36 5.91 21.03
N ILE A 76 -5.33 6.50 20.34
CA ILE A 76 -6.64 6.90 20.90
C ILE A 76 -7.70 5.77 20.89
N GLY A 77 -7.31 4.52 20.64
CA GLY A 77 -8.23 3.39 20.69
C GLY A 77 -9.33 3.35 19.60
N CYS A 78 -9.19 4.07 18.49
CA CYS A 78 -10.26 4.16 17.46
C CYS A 78 -10.51 2.87 16.65
N GLY A 79 -9.61 1.88 16.72
CA GLY A 79 -9.71 0.58 16.05
C GLY A 79 -9.66 0.59 14.51
N LYS A 80 -9.38 1.74 13.86
CA LYS A 80 -9.34 1.83 12.38
C LYS A 80 -8.29 0.91 11.75
N CYS A 81 -7.14 0.73 12.40
CA CYS A 81 -6.07 -0.13 11.89
C CYS A 81 -6.47 -1.61 11.86
N GLU A 82 -7.14 -2.09 12.89
CA GLU A 82 -7.70 -3.44 12.98
C GLU A 82 -8.79 -3.66 11.93
N ARG A 83 -9.82 -2.80 11.91
CA ARG A 83 -10.96 -2.94 10.98
C ARG A 83 -10.56 -2.92 9.50
N ASN A 84 -9.56 -2.10 9.15
CA ASN A 84 -9.10 -1.97 7.76
C ASN A 84 -7.98 -2.96 7.39
N CYS A 85 -7.58 -3.86 8.30
CA CYS A 85 -6.57 -4.86 8.00
C CYS A 85 -7.18 -6.04 7.23
N LEU A 86 -6.87 -6.16 5.93
CA LEU A 86 -7.34 -7.24 5.06
C LEU A 86 -7.03 -8.66 5.57
N LYS A 87 -6.05 -8.80 6.47
CA LYS A 87 -5.59 -10.08 7.02
C LYS A 87 -5.88 -10.24 8.51
N GLN A 88 -6.64 -9.32 9.12
CA GLN A 88 -6.97 -9.33 10.55
C GLN A 88 -5.71 -9.52 11.41
N ASN A 89 -4.65 -8.77 11.08
CA ASN A 89 -3.33 -8.94 11.68
C ASN A 89 -3.11 -8.12 12.95
N ILE A 90 -4.04 -7.23 13.31
CA ILE A 90 -3.82 -6.20 14.32
C ILE A 90 -4.90 -6.39 15.38
N ASN A 91 -4.50 -6.50 16.65
CA ASN A 91 -5.37 -6.27 17.79
C ASN A 91 -4.90 -4.97 18.45
N TYR A 92 -5.72 -3.92 18.31
CA TYR A 92 -5.30 -2.59 18.76
C TYR A 92 -5.40 -2.40 20.27
N LYS A 93 -6.29 -3.15 20.95
CA LYS A 93 -6.44 -3.11 22.41
C LYS A 93 -5.19 -3.66 23.09
N ASP A 94 -4.67 -4.77 22.57
CA ASP A 94 -3.44 -5.40 23.05
C ASP A 94 -2.17 -4.82 22.39
N LYS A 95 -2.32 -3.78 21.55
CA LYS A 95 -1.24 -3.17 20.76
C LYS A 95 -0.38 -4.18 19.99
N LYS A 96 -0.98 -5.29 19.53
CA LYS A 96 -0.29 -6.47 19.00
C LYS A 96 -0.49 -6.65 17.51
N PHE A 97 0.59 -7.02 16.82
CA PHE A 97 0.57 -7.52 15.45
C PHE A 97 0.80 -9.03 15.46
N SER A 98 -0.04 -9.79 14.74
CA SER A 98 0.11 -11.23 14.50
C SER A 98 1.06 -11.51 13.32
N ASP A 99 1.16 -12.78 12.91
CA ASP A 99 2.02 -13.25 11.81
C ASP A 99 1.27 -13.43 10.46
N LYS A 100 0.30 -12.54 10.19
CA LYS A 100 -0.54 -12.50 8.99
C LYS A 100 -0.31 -11.25 8.14
N CYS A 101 0.69 -10.42 8.47
CA CYS A 101 0.97 -9.18 7.75
C CYS A 101 1.38 -9.46 6.29
N ILE A 102 0.80 -8.68 5.37
CA ILE A 102 1.14 -8.70 3.93
C ILE A 102 1.83 -7.41 3.47
N LEU A 103 2.30 -6.60 4.43
CA LEU A 103 3.05 -5.37 4.18
C LEU A 103 2.33 -4.33 3.29
N CYS A 104 1.00 -4.25 3.35
CA CYS A 104 0.23 -3.29 2.56
C CYS A 104 0.37 -1.83 3.03
N THR A 105 1.02 -1.60 4.18
CA THR A 105 1.30 -0.28 4.81
C THR A 105 0.08 0.61 5.10
N ARG A 106 -1.15 0.13 4.86
CA ARG A 106 -2.39 0.88 5.10
C ARG A 106 -2.54 1.35 6.54
N CYS A 107 -2.22 0.51 7.52
CA CYS A 107 -2.43 0.84 8.93
C CYS A 107 -1.60 2.06 9.35
N ILE A 108 -0.33 2.11 8.95
CA ILE A 108 0.59 3.16 9.35
C ILE A 108 0.29 4.50 8.66
N HIS A 109 -0.14 4.48 7.40
CA HIS A 109 -0.52 5.69 6.66
C HIS A 109 -1.90 6.25 7.05
N ASN A 110 -2.83 5.40 7.50
CA ASN A 110 -4.21 5.82 7.79
C ASN A 110 -4.51 6.01 9.28
N CYS A 111 -3.52 5.86 10.17
CA CYS A 111 -3.73 6.12 11.59
C CYS A 111 -3.98 7.62 11.82
N PRO A 112 -5.14 8.04 12.35
CA PRO A 112 -5.49 9.47 12.44
C PRO A 112 -4.58 10.28 13.37
N VAL A 113 -3.90 9.61 14.30
CA VAL A 113 -2.99 10.21 15.29
C VAL A 113 -1.53 9.75 15.09
N ASN A 114 -1.24 9.11 13.96
CA ASN A 114 0.10 8.58 13.63
C ASN A 114 0.73 7.76 14.78
N ALA A 115 -0.04 6.86 15.37
CA ALA A 115 0.36 6.03 16.52
C ALA A 115 0.99 4.69 16.12
N ILE A 116 1.17 4.42 14.83
CA ILE A 116 1.81 3.19 14.35
C ILE A 116 3.23 3.55 13.91
N THR A 117 4.20 2.80 14.40
CA THR A 117 5.61 2.94 14.05
C THR A 117 6.09 1.76 13.23
N TYR A 118 7.19 1.96 12.50
CA TYR A 118 7.91 0.90 11.81
C TYR A 118 9.39 0.96 12.23
N LYS A 119 9.95 -0.17 12.70
CA LYS A 119 11.32 -0.23 13.26
C LYS A 119 11.57 0.83 14.35
N GLY A 120 10.53 1.11 15.16
CA GLY A 120 10.59 2.09 16.25
C GLY A 120 10.53 3.56 15.82
N LYS A 121 10.30 3.86 14.54
CA LYS A 121 10.21 5.23 14.03
C LYS A 121 8.78 5.57 13.62
N LYS A 122 8.36 6.81 13.90
CA LYS A 122 7.20 7.41 13.22
C LYS A 122 7.59 7.73 11.78
N ILE A 123 6.63 7.62 10.88
CA ILE A 123 6.81 7.95 9.47
C ILE A 123 6.09 9.26 9.14
N ASN A 124 6.52 9.90 8.06
CA ASN A 124 5.66 10.84 7.37
C ASN A 124 4.56 10.06 6.64
N GLN A 125 3.30 10.32 6.97
CA GLN A 125 2.19 9.58 6.38
C GLN A 125 1.96 10.04 4.95
N TYR A 126 2.05 9.10 4.00
CA TYR A 126 1.68 9.36 2.61
C TYR A 126 0.18 9.65 2.50
N LYS A 127 -0.17 10.81 1.95
CA LYS A 127 -1.53 11.23 1.67
C LYS A 127 -1.71 11.33 0.16
N VAL A 128 -2.66 10.57 -0.37
CA VAL A 128 -3.06 10.69 -1.76
C VAL A 128 -3.93 11.93 -1.91
N ILE A 129 -3.61 12.76 -2.89
CA ILE A 129 -4.46 13.88 -3.28
C ILE A 129 -5.54 13.34 -4.23
N ASN A 130 -6.75 13.13 -3.71
CA ASN A 130 -7.91 12.78 -4.53
C ASN A 130 -8.42 14.04 -5.25
N GLN A 131 -7.72 14.44 -6.31
CA GLN A 131 -8.20 15.42 -7.29
C GLN A 131 -8.34 14.72 -8.64
N ILE A 132 -9.21 13.71 -8.71
CA ILE A 132 -9.65 13.18 -9.99
C ILE A 132 -10.82 14.07 -10.41
N VAL A 133 -10.53 15.12 -11.16
CA VAL A 133 -11.55 15.80 -11.97
C VAL A 133 -11.67 14.93 -13.22
N LEU A 134 -12.76 14.16 -13.32
CA LEU A 134 -13.14 13.50 -14.57
C LEU A 134 -13.66 14.54 -15.55
#